data_AF-A0A432KA78-F1
#
_entry.id   AF-A0A432KA78-F1
#
_cell.length_a   1.000
_cell.length_b   1.000
_cell.length_c   1.000
_cell.angle_alpha   90.00
_cell.angle_beta   90.00
_cell.angle_gamma   90.00
#
_symmetry.space_group_name_H-M   'P 1'
#
loop_
_entity.id
_entity.type
_entity.pdbx_description
1 polymer ?
#
loop_
_entity_poly.entity_id
_entity_poly.type
_entity_poly.pdbx_seq_one_letter_code
_entity_poly.pdbx_strand_id
1 'polypeptide(L)' 'MEHIVEQLKKVRESLAPEEWRDARIYRHIDEYKMDFTLIATKISSGQVHYYVPDTGVFEPLNLQG' A
#
# COMPACT_ATOMS: atom_id res chain seq x y z
N MET A 1 -13.30 0.58 -11.94
CA MET A 1 -12.66 -0.25 -10.89
C MET A 1 -11.27 -0.76 -11.30
N GLU A 2 -10.95 -0.94 -12.58
CA GLU A 2 -9.61 -1.40 -13.03
C GLU A 2 -8.47 -0.37 -12.83
N HIS A 3 -8.76 0.94 -12.90
CA HIS A 3 -7.74 2.00 -12.82
C HIS A 3 -6.92 2.03 -11.52
N ILE A 4 -7.55 1.78 -10.36
CA ILE A 4 -6.86 1.88 -9.07
C ILE A 4 -5.82 0.77 -8.92
N VAL A 5 -6.13 -0.45 -9.39
CA VAL A 5 -5.21 -1.59 -9.31
C VAL A 5 -3.99 -1.38 -10.20
N GLU A 6 -4.17 -0.86 -11.42
CA GLU A 6 -3.07 -0.54 -12.31
C GLU A 6 -2.16 0.54 -11.74
N GLN A 7 -2.73 1.57 -11.11
CA GLN A 7 -1.96 2.59 -10.42
C GLN A 7 -1.15 1.98 -9.27
N LEU A 8 -1.76 1.16 -8.41
CA LEU A 8 -1.07 0.51 -7.29
C LEU A 8 0.03 -0.44 -7.77
N LYS A 9 -0.15 -1.13 -8.91
CA LYS A 9 0.89 -1.95 -9.53
C LYS A 9 2.09 -1.10 -9.96
N LYS A 10 1.86 0.02 -10.63
CA LYS A 10 2.93 0.96 -11.03
C LYS A 10 3.68 1.50 -9.81
N VAL A 11 2.96 1.90 -8.77
CA VAL A 11 3.57 2.37 -7.52
C VAL A 11 4.43 1.26 -6.92
N ARG A 12 3.92 0.04 -6.81
CA ARG A 12 4.66 -1.12 -6.31
C ARG A 12 5.94 -1.39 -7.11
N GLU A 13 5.89 -1.29 -8.43
CA GLU A 13 7.06 -1.48 -9.30
C GLU A 13 8.08 -0.34 -9.20
N SER A 14 7.64 0.86 -8.82
CA SER A 14 8.52 2.01 -8.59
C SER A 14 9.15 2.05 -7.19
N LEU A 15 8.78 1.14 -6.28
CA LEU A 15 9.34 1.12 -4.93
C LEU A 15 10.81 0.73 -4.95
N ALA A 16 11.64 1.57 -4.32
CA ALA A 16 13.06 1.28 -4.15
C ALA A 16 13.23 0.06 -3.22
N PRO A 17 13.89 -1.02 -3.68
CA PRO A 17 14.06 -2.25 -2.89
C PRO A 17 15.00 -2.05 -1.69
N GLU A 18 15.77 -0.96 -1.66
CA GLU A 18 16.60 -0.55 -0.53
C GLU A 18 15.80 0.11 0.61
N GLU A 19 14.62 0.65 0.31
CA GLU A 19 13.76 1.33 1.27
C GLU A 19 12.54 0.50 1.68
N TRP A 20 12.02 -0.30 0.75
CA TRP A 20 10.76 -1.01 0.90
C TRP A 20 10.91 -2.49 0.62
N ARG A 21 10.26 -3.32 1.45
CA ARG A 21 10.15 -4.77 1.25
C ARG A 21 8.71 -5.23 1.45
N ASP A 22 8.43 -6.47 1.04
CA ASP A 22 7.12 -7.11 1.24
C ASP A 22 5.93 -6.32 0.67
N ALA A 23 6.13 -5.60 -0.43
CA ALA A 23 5.11 -4.77 -1.04
C ALA A 23 3.98 -5.61 -1.67
N ARG A 24 2.75 -5.45 -1.19
CA ARG A 24 1.59 -6.28 -1.57
C ARG A 24 0.32 -5.44 -1.68
N ILE A 25 -0.52 -5.75 -2.67
CA ILE A 25 -1.82 -5.10 -2.85
C ILE A 25 -2.87 -5.99 -2.19
N TYR A 26 -3.54 -5.45 -1.17
CA TYR A 26 -4.67 -6.06 -0.50
C TYR A 26 -5.96 -5.61 -1.17
N ARG A 27 -6.86 -6.55 -1.38
CA ARG A 27 -8.24 -6.32 -1.78
C ARG A 27 -9.10 -6.50 -0.55
N HIS A 28 -9.87 -5.49 -0.18
CA HIS A 28 -10.86 -5.58 0.88
C HIS A 28 -12.23 -5.15 0.36
N ILE A 29 -13.28 -5.71 0.95
CA ILE A 29 -14.66 -5.37 0.64
C ILE A 29 -15.19 -4.72 1.92
N ASP A 30 -15.30 -3.41 1.89
CA ASP A 30 -16.05 -2.66 2.89
C ASP A 30 -17.55 -2.73 2.54
N GLU A 31 -18.46 -2.39 3.46
CA GLU A 31 -19.89 -2.73 3.43
C GLU A 31 -20.60 -2.41 2.10
N TYR A 32 -20.06 -1.50 1.29
CA TYR A 32 -20.62 -1.13 -0.01
C TYR A 32 -19.60 -0.96 -1.14
N LYS A 33 -18.30 -1.19 -0.91
CA LYS A 33 -17.26 -0.93 -1.92
C LYS A 33 -16.10 -1.92 -1.85
N MET A 34 -15.66 -2.32 -3.04
CA MET A 34 -14.44 -3.09 -3.20
C MET A 34 -13.27 -2.10 -3.35
N ASP A 35 -12.39 -2.12 -2.37
CA ASP A 35 -11.24 -1.25 -2.29
C ASP A 35 -9.94 -2.04 -2.37
N PHE A 36 -8.90 -1.35 -2.84
CA PHE A 36 -7.56 -1.89 -2.96
C PHE A 36 -6.58 -0.99 -2.24
N THR A 37 -5.71 -1.60 -1.45
CA THR A 37 -4.71 -0.87 -0.67
C THR A 37 -3.35 -1.53 -0.91
N LEU A 38 -2.37 -0.74 -1.34
CA LEU A 38 -0.98 -1.19 -1.38
C LEU A 38 -0.38 -1.02 0.00
N ILE A 39 0.23 -2.07 0.52
CA ILE A 39 1.04 -2.00 1.74
C ILE A 39 2.49 -2.36 1.40
N ALA A 40 3.42 -1.81 2.16
CA ALA A 40 4.83 -2.16 2.09
C ALA A 40 5.48 -1.99 3.47
N THR A 41 6.50 -2.77 3.76
CA THR A 41 7.29 -2.62 4.99
C THR A 41 8.46 -1.72 4.71
N LYS A 42 8.59 -0.64 5.49
CA LYS A 42 9.75 0.25 5.42
C LYS A 42 10.94 -0.45 6.10
N ILE A 43 12.03 -0.65 5.38
CA ILE A 43 13.17 -1.43 5.86
C ILE A 43 13.82 -0.78 7.08
N SER A 44 13.97 0.55 7.07
CA SER A 44 14.64 1.30 8.13
C SER A 44 13.94 1.22 9.48
N SER A 45 12.61 1.21 9.51
CA SER A 45 11.82 1.11 10.75
C SER A 45 11.27 -0.29 11.02
N GLY A 46 11.30 -1.18 10.03
CA GLY A 46 10.60 -2.47 10.09
C GLY A 46 9.07 -2.35 10.15
N GLN A 47 8.52 -1.14 10.00
CA GLN A 47 7.10 -0.86 10.16
C GLN A 47 6.35 -0.99 8.84
N VAL A 48 5.17 -1.59 8.89
CA VAL A 48 4.24 -1.67 7.76
C VAL A 48 3.61 -0.31 7.53
N HIS A 49 3.57 0.11 6.26
CA HIS A 49 2.90 1.32 5.82
C HIS A 49 1.87 0.96 4.75
N TYR A 50 0.82 1.75 4.65
CA TYR A 50 -0.17 1.68 3.58
C TYR A 50 -0.07 2.91 2.69
N TYR A 51 -0.26 2.72 1.40
CA TYR A 51 -0.24 3.79 0.40
C TYR A 51 -1.62 4.44 0.31
N VAL A 52 -1.65 5.76 0.39
CA VAL A 52 -2.84 6.59 0.21
C VAL A 52 -2.86 7.13 -1.22
N PRO A 53 -3.74 6.64 -2.11
CA PRO A 53 -3.75 7.05 -3.52
C PRO A 53 -4.00 8.54 -3.73
N ASP A 54 -4.82 9.16 -2.89
CA ASP A 54 -5.19 10.58 -2.98
C ASP A 54 -4.02 11.52 -2.69
N THR A 55 -3.10 11.12 -1.81
CA THR A 55 -1.95 11.95 -1.41
C THR A 55 -0.63 11.48 -2.03
N GLY A 56 -0.57 10.23 -2.49
CA GLY A 56 0.65 9.61 -3.00
C GLY A 56 1.67 9.27 -1.91
N VAL A 57 1.25 9.22 -0.65
CA VAL A 57 2.13 9.02 0.51
C VAL A 57 1.92 7.65 1.16
N PHE A 58 3.00 7.09 1.71
CA PHE A 58 2.95 5.92 2.58
C PHE A 58 2.81 6.34 4.03
N GLU A 59 1.65 6.03 4.61
CA GLU A 59 1.33 6.30 6.00
C GLU A 59 1.60 5.06 6.87
N PRO A 60 2.14 5.20 8.09
CA PRO A 60 2.39 4.07 8.97
C PRO A 60 1.08 3.37 9.35
N LEU A 61 1.03 2.06 9.18
CA LEU A 61 -0.09 1.23 9.62
C LEU A 61 0.07 0.94 11.11
N ASN A 62 -0.63 1.70 11.95
CA ASN A 62 -0.66 1.46 13.39
C ASN A 62 -1.60 0.30 13.70
N LEU A 63 -1.05 -0.90 13.82
CA LEU A 63 -1.77 -2.13 14.19
C LEU A 63 -2.04 -2.24 15.71
N GLN A 64 -2.18 -1.12 16.44
CA GLN A 64 -2.58 -1.19 17.84
C GLN A 64 -4.07 -1.57 17.91
N GLY A 65 -4.31 -2.87 18.07
CA GLY A 65 -5.60 -3.46 18.43
C GLY A 65 -5.59 -3.95 19.88
#